data_AF-A0A963E775-F1
#
_entry.id   AF-A0A963E775-F1
#
_cell.length_a   1.000
_cell.length_b   1.000
_cell.length_c   1.000
_cell.angle_alpha   90.00
_cell.angle_beta   90.00
_cell.angle_gamma   90.00
#
_symmetry.space_group_name_H-M   'P 1'
#
loop_
_entity.id
_entity.type
_entity.pdbx_description
1 polymer ?
#
loop_
_entity_poly.entity_id
_entity_poly.type
_entity_poly.pdbx_seq_one_letter_code
_entity_poly.pdbx_strand_id
1 'polypeptide(L)'
;MTSPQRASIHEYAAWVLALLAMLTIIEVHLLPALIAGLLVYQLVHILAPFIARHLSGSRAREIAVGLLALLVCGAITAAALGVVTFLSSERGSLAALLAKMAEIIESSRATLPTWLAEILPRGSEALRESAGHWLREHSADLQMIGKQSGHLLVHVLIGMIIGAMASLREARNPEDMGPLARALAERVFRLGEAFRRIVFAQVRISALNTVFTALYLAAALPLFGVHLPLTKTMIVVTFVAGLLPVVGNLV
;
A
#
# COMPACT_ATOMS: atom_id res chain seq x y z
N MET A 1 28.40 17.45 28.40
CA MET A 1 27.72 16.35 29.12
C MET A 1 26.37 16.89 29.60
N THR A 2 25.30 16.68 28.84
CA THR A 2 23.96 17.09 29.25
C THR A 2 23.41 16.01 30.18
N SER A 3 23.21 16.37 31.45
CA SER A 3 22.59 15.50 32.45
C SER A 3 21.23 15.00 31.91
N PRO A 4 20.86 13.72 32.13
CA PRO A 4 19.56 13.22 31.70
C PRO A 4 18.47 13.97 32.48
N GLN A 5 17.80 14.90 31.81
CA GLN A 5 16.68 15.65 32.35
C GLN A 5 15.55 14.65 32.60
N ARG A 6 15.14 14.51 33.87
CA ARG A 6 14.04 13.61 34.25
C ARG A 6 12.78 14.00 33.50
N ALA A 7 12.10 13.01 32.91
CA ALA A 7 10.89 13.25 32.15
C ALA A 7 9.82 13.93 33.03
N SER A 8 9.12 14.92 32.45
CA SER A 8 8.08 15.65 33.17
C SER A 8 6.81 14.80 33.33
N ILE A 9 5.94 15.16 34.29
CA ILE A 9 4.64 14.49 34.48
C ILE A 9 3.81 14.49 33.19
N HIS A 10 3.88 15.59 32.42
CA HIS A 10 3.20 15.71 31.13
C HIS A 10 3.74 14.74 30.08
N GLU A 11 5.02 14.38 30.14
CA GLU A 11 5.63 13.42 29.23
C GLU A 11 5.21 11.98 29.54
N TYR A 12 5.15 11.62 30.82
CA TYR A 12 4.59 10.34 31.25
C TYR A 12 3.11 10.23 30.86
N ALA A 13 2.31 11.26 31.12
CA ALA A 13 0.90 11.31 30.72
C ALA A 13 0.76 11.15 29.20
N ALA A 14 1.58 11.85 28.41
CA ALA A 14 1.56 11.71 26.95
C ALA A 14 1.95 10.31 26.47
N TRP A 15 2.88 9.62 27.14
CA TRP A 15 3.22 8.22 26.80
C TRP A 15 2.08 7.26 27.11
N VAL A 16 1.44 7.39 28.27
CA VAL A 16 0.29 6.57 28.64
C VAL A 16 -0.86 6.82 27.65
N LEU A 17 -1.16 8.07 27.35
CA LEU A 17 -2.21 8.43 26.37
C LEU A 17 -1.88 7.91 24.96
N ALA A 18 -0.63 8.02 24.51
CA ALA A 18 -0.22 7.49 23.20
C ALA A 18 -0.35 5.95 23.14
N LEU A 19 0.02 5.25 24.22
CA LEU A 19 -0.14 3.80 24.31
C LEU A 19 -1.62 3.41 24.27
N LEU A 20 -2.47 4.06 25.08
CA LEU A 20 -3.91 3.81 25.09
C LEU A 20 -4.55 4.11 23.73
N ALA A 21 -4.15 5.20 23.08
CA ALA A 21 -4.62 5.54 21.74
C ALA A 21 -4.22 4.45 20.73
N MET A 22 -2.98 3.97 20.78
CA MET A 22 -2.51 2.91 19.89
C MET A 22 -3.28 1.60 20.11
N LEU A 23 -3.48 1.18 21.37
CA LEU A 23 -4.28 0.00 21.70
C LEU A 23 -5.73 0.14 21.20
N THR A 24 -6.34 1.32 21.39
CA THR A 24 -7.70 1.59 20.90
C THR A 24 -7.79 1.52 19.38
N ILE A 25 -6.79 2.05 18.66
CA ILE A 25 -6.75 1.99 17.20
C ILE A 25 -6.68 0.54 16.70
N ILE A 26 -5.93 -0.33 17.40
CA ILE A 26 -5.81 -1.75 17.07
C ILE A 26 -7.11 -2.49 17.37
N GLU A 27 -7.66 -2.34 18.58
CA GLU A 27 -8.92 -2.98 19.01
C GLU A 27 -10.11 -2.61 18.10
N VAL A 28 -10.19 -1.34 17.69
CA VAL A 28 -11.28 -0.85 16.82
C VAL A 28 -10.96 -1.01 15.33
N HIS A 29 -9.85 -1.66 14.97
CA HIS A 29 -9.45 -1.94 13.58
C HIS A 29 -9.32 -0.65 12.72
N LEU A 30 -8.90 0.46 13.34
CA LEU A 30 -8.68 1.75 12.68
C LEU A 30 -7.29 1.90 12.07
N LEU A 31 -6.46 0.86 12.15
CA LEU A 31 -5.11 0.85 11.61
C LEU A 31 -5.06 1.24 10.12
N PRO A 32 -5.96 0.76 9.24
CA PRO A 32 -5.99 1.16 7.84
C PRO A 32 -6.26 2.65 7.65
N ALA A 33 -7.14 3.22 8.47
CA ALA A 33 -7.43 4.65 8.46
C ALA A 33 -6.22 5.47 8.92
N LEU A 34 -5.56 5.05 10.00
CA LEU A 34 -4.35 5.71 10.49
C LEU A 34 -3.25 5.71 9.42
N ILE A 35 -2.99 4.58 8.79
CA ILE A 35 -1.92 4.46 7.79
C ILE A 35 -2.26 5.24 6.52
N ALA A 36 -3.50 5.17 6.04
CA ALA A 36 -3.94 5.98 4.91
C ALA A 36 -3.81 7.49 5.18
N GLY A 37 -4.18 7.93 6.39
CA GLY A 37 -4.03 9.32 6.81
C GLY A 37 -2.58 9.75 6.93
N LEU A 38 -1.73 8.93 7.55
CA LEU A 38 -0.29 9.18 7.63
C LEU A 38 0.37 9.22 6.25
N LEU A 39 -0.05 8.37 5.31
CA LEU A 39 0.44 8.37 3.94
C LEU A 39 0.11 9.68 3.22
N VAL A 40 -1.16 10.11 3.24
CA VAL A 40 -1.57 11.39 2.64
C VAL A 40 -0.84 12.55 3.29
N TYR A 41 -0.85 12.62 4.63
CA TYR A 41 -0.16 13.67 5.38
C TYR A 41 1.32 13.75 4.98
N GLN A 42 2.00 12.61 4.92
CA GLN A 42 3.42 12.55 4.64
C GLN A 42 3.74 12.88 3.18
N LEU A 43 2.93 12.42 2.23
CA LEU A 43 3.05 12.77 0.82
C LEU A 43 2.89 14.27 0.61
N VAL A 44 1.86 14.88 1.20
CA VAL A 44 1.66 16.34 1.12
C VAL A 44 2.87 17.08 1.70
N HIS A 45 3.40 16.66 2.86
CA HIS A 45 4.58 17.30 3.46
C HIS A 45 5.87 17.14 2.65
N ILE A 46 6.03 16.03 1.92
CA ILE A 46 7.18 15.83 1.04
C ILE A 46 7.04 16.69 -0.22
N LEU A 47 5.83 16.74 -0.83
CA LEU A 47 5.61 17.39 -2.11
C LEU A 47 5.41 18.92 -1.99
N ALA A 48 4.81 19.40 -0.90
CA ALA A 48 4.55 20.82 -0.66
C ALA A 48 5.77 21.74 -0.84
N PRO A 49 6.97 21.48 -0.28
CA PRO A 49 8.13 22.35 -0.46
C PRO A 49 8.59 22.45 -1.92
N PHE A 50 8.40 21.39 -2.73
CA PHE A 50 8.76 21.43 -4.16
C PHE A 50 7.85 22.35 -4.99
N ILE A 51 6.62 22.58 -4.52
CA ILE A 51 5.66 23.49 -5.14
C ILE A 51 5.83 24.89 -4.55
N ALA A 52 5.97 24.99 -3.22
CA ALA A 52 6.12 26.24 -2.49
C ALA A 52 7.37 27.04 -2.92
N ARG A 53 8.47 26.37 -3.30
CA ARG A 53 9.68 27.05 -3.82
C ARG A 53 9.43 27.87 -5.10
N HIS A 54 8.34 27.62 -5.82
CA HIS A 54 7.98 28.35 -7.04
C HIS A 54 6.91 29.43 -6.79
N LEU A 55 6.47 29.62 -5.54
CA LEU A 55 5.36 30.51 -5.19
C LEU A 55 5.82 31.53 -4.13
N SER A 56 5.66 32.81 -4.42
CA SER A 56 6.08 33.91 -3.53
C SER A 56 5.00 34.37 -2.53
N GLY A 57 3.73 34.01 -2.75
CA GLY A 57 2.60 34.47 -1.91
C GLY A 57 2.10 33.42 -0.91
N SER A 58 1.88 33.81 0.35
CA SER A 58 1.35 32.93 1.42
C SER A 58 0.03 32.26 1.03
N ARG A 59 -0.94 33.03 0.51
CA ARG A 59 -2.24 32.50 0.05
C ARG A 59 -2.09 31.55 -1.15
N ALA A 60 -1.17 31.85 -2.07
CA ALA A 60 -0.92 30.99 -3.23
C ALA A 60 -0.30 29.65 -2.80
N ARG A 61 0.55 29.67 -1.77
CA ARG A 61 1.12 28.47 -1.15
C ARG A 61 0.04 27.62 -0.47
N GLU A 62 -0.83 28.21 0.34
CA GLU A 62 -1.95 27.50 1.00
C GLU A 62 -2.88 26.82 -0.01
N ILE A 63 -3.29 27.55 -1.05
CA ILE A 63 -4.13 27.01 -2.14
C ILE A 63 -3.41 25.87 -2.87
N ALA A 64 -2.11 26.03 -3.15
CA ALA A 64 -1.32 25.01 -3.82
C ALA A 64 -1.19 23.72 -2.98
N VAL A 65 -1.02 23.83 -1.66
CA VAL A 65 -0.99 22.66 -0.76
C VAL A 65 -2.38 22.01 -0.68
N GLY A 66 -3.46 22.80 -0.64
CA GLY A 66 -4.85 22.31 -0.73
C GLY A 66 -5.11 21.50 -2.00
N LEU A 67 -4.75 22.06 -3.15
CA LEU A 67 -4.86 21.37 -4.45
C LEU A 67 -3.99 20.12 -4.50
N LEU A 68 -2.78 20.17 -3.95
CA LEU A 68 -1.90 19.01 -3.86
C LEU A 68 -2.52 17.89 -3.01
N ALA A 69 -3.08 18.20 -1.85
CA ALA A 69 -3.75 17.21 -1.00
C ALA A 69 -4.91 16.55 -1.74
N LEU A 70 -5.73 17.34 -2.44
CA LEU A 70 -6.84 16.84 -3.25
C LEU A 70 -6.35 15.97 -4.42
N LEU A 71 -5.28 16.39 -5.10
CA LEU A 71 -4.65 15.62 -6.17
C LEU A 71 -4.11 14.28 -5.68
N VAL A 72 -3.43 14.26 -4.53
CA VAL A 72 -2.89 13.04 -3.92
C VAL A 72 -4.01 12.08 -3.54
N CYS A 73 -5.06 12.56 -2.86
CA CYS A 73 -6.23 11.75 -2.52
C CYS A 73 -6.92 11.21 -3.78
N GLY A 74 -7.10 12.06 -4.79
CA GLY A 74 -7.69 11.68 -6.08
C GLY A 74 -6.86 10.62 -6.81
N ALA A 75 -5.54 10.78 -6.85
CA ALA A 75 -4.62 9.84 -7.49
C ALA A 75 -4.62 8.47 -6.79
N ILE A 76 -4.59 8.44 -5.45
CA ILE A 76 -4.65 7.18 -4.68
C ILE A 76 -6.00 6.48 -4.91
N THR A 77 -7.10 7.23 -4.88
CA THR A 77 -8.44 6.71 -5.13
C THR A 77 -8.58 6.17 -6.55
N ALA A 78 -8.09 6.92 -7.55
CA ALA A 78 -8.11 6.50 -8.95
C ALA A 78 -7.23 5.27 -9.18
N ALA A 79 -6.07 5.16 -8.53
CA ALA A 79 -5.22 3.97 -8.60
C ALA A 79 -5.93 2.74 -8.01
N ALA A 80 -6.58 2.89 -6.85
CA ALA A 80 -7.35 1.80 -6.23
C ALA A 80 -8.50 1.33 -7.13
N LEU A 81 -9.30 2.26 -7.66
CA LEU A 81 -10.37 1.95 -8.62
C LEU A 81 -9.83 1.38 -9.93
N GLY A 82 -8.68 1.87 -10.40
CA GLY A 82 -7.99 1.37 -11.59
C GLY A 82 -7.59 -0.09 -11.45
N VAL A 83 -7.05 -0.48 -10.29
CA VAL A 83 -6.74 -1.89 -9.99
C VAL A 83 -8.01 -2.75 -9.97
N VAL A 84 -9.06 -2.30 -9.28
CA VAL A 84 -10.33 -3.05 -9.21
C VAL A 84 -10.95 -3.23 -10.60
N THR A 85 -11.01 -2.16 -11.39
CA THR A 85 -11.56 -2.19 -12.75
C THR A 85 -10.70 -3.01 -13.71
N PHE A 86 -9.37 -2.95 -13.60
CA PHE A 86 -8.46 -3.78 -14.38
C PHE A 86 -8.68 -5.28 -14.11
N LEU A 87 -8.77 -5.66 -12.83
CA LEU A 87 -9.05 -7.05 -12.42
C LEU A 87 -10.45 -7.53 -12.85
N SER A 88 -11.42 -6.61 -12.90
CA SER A 88 -12.80 -6.91 -13.30
C SER A 88 -13.02 -6.92 -14.81
N SER A 89 -12.08 -6.39 -15.60
CA SER A 89 -12.21 -6.26 -17.05
C SER A 89 -11.90 -7.58 -17.77
N GLU A 90 -12.59 -7.85 -18.90
CA GLU A 90 -12.41 -9.08 -19.70
C GLU A 90 -10.95 -9.36 -20.12
N ARG A 91 -10.13 -8.31 -20.31
CA ARG A 91 -8.70 -8.41 -20.68
C ARG A 91 -7.76 -8.72 -19.51
N GLY A 92 -8.17 -8.38 -18.28
CA GLY A 92 -7.46 -8.71 -17.04
C GLY A 92 -8.15 -9.82 -16.23
N SER A 93 -9.18 -10.44 -16.81
CA SER A 93 -10.02 -11.40 -16.09
C SER A 93 -9.19 -12.57 -15.59
N LEU A 94 -9.50 -13.01 -14.37
CA LEU A 94 -9.03 -14.28 -13.81
C LEU A 94 -9.11 -15.41 -14.82
N ALA A 95 -10.14 -15.42 -15.68
CA ALA A 95 -10.30 -16.39 -16.76
C ALA A 95 -9.18 -16.34 -17.82
N ALA A 96 -8.73 -15.15 -18.22
CA ALA A 96 -7.63 -15.00 -19.17
C ALA A 96 -6.28 -15.41 -18.56
N LEU A 97 -6.05 -15.07 -17.28
CA LEU A 97 -4.88 -15.53 -16.53
C LEU A 97 -4.88 -17.05 -16.32
N LEU A 98 -6.03 -17.63 -15.96
CA LEU A 98 -6.22 -19.07 -15.82
C LEU A 98 -6.01 -19.80 -17.15
N ALA A 99 -6.49 -19.23 -18.27
CA ALA A 99 -6.25 -19.78 -19.60
C ALA A 99 -4.76 -19.76 -19.96
N LYS A 100 -4.06 -18.66 -19.66
CA LYS A 100 -2.59 -18.59 -19.88
C LYS A 100 -1.82 -19.52 -18.96
N MET A 101 -2.22 -19.66 -17.69
CA MET A 101 -1.62 -20.65 -16.80
C MET A 101 -1.83 -22.07 -17.31
N ALA A 102 -3.03 -22.40 -17.77
CA ALA A 102 -3.32 -23.71 -18.35
C ALA A 102 -2.44 -23.99 -19.58
N GLU A 103 -2.28 -22.99 -20.46
CA GLU A 103 -1.41 -23.09 -21.64
C GLU A 103 0.06 -23.28 -21.25
N ILE A 104 0.55 -22.55 -20.24
CA ILE A 104 1.93 -22.69 -19.72
C ILE A 104 2.14 -24.05 -19.06
N ILE A 105 1.18 -24.54 -18.27
CA ILE A 105 1.25 -25.86 -17.62
C ILE A 105 1.26 -26.96 -18.68
N GLU A 106 0.39 -26.88 -19.70
CA GLU A 106 0.35 -27.86 -20.78
C GLU A 106 1.63 -27.84 -21.62
N SER A 107 2.16 -26.65 -21.94
CA SER A 107 3.47 -26.49 -22.59
C SER A 107 4.62 -27.07 -21.75
N SER A 108 4.52 -26.99 -20.43
CA SER A 108 5.55 -27.49 -19.51
C SER A 108 5.42 -29.00 -19.24
N ARG A 109 4.23 -29.60 -19.42
CA ARG A 109 4.03 -31.06 -19.29
C ARG A 109 4.91 -31.86 -20.23
N ALA A 110 5.26 -31.32 -21.40
CA ALA A 110 6.20 -31.96 -22.34
C ALA A 110 7.61 -32.16 -21.76
N THR A 111 7.97 -31.41 -20.70
CA THR A 111 9.25 -31.52 -19.99
C THR A 111 9.13 -32.16 -18.60
N LEU A 112 7.92 -32.53 -18.17
CA LEU A 112 7.69 -33.12 -16.86
C LEU A 112 7.76 -34.66 -16.90
N PRO A 113 8.32 -35.31 -15.85
CA PRO A 113 8.28 -36.76 -15.71
C PRO A 113 6.84 -37.27 -15.55
N THR A 114 6.56 -38.47 -16.07
CA THR A 114 5.21 -39.05 -16.21
C THR A 114 4.40 -39.08 -14.91
N TRP A 115 5.04 -39.29 -13.75
CA TRP A 115 4.39 -39.29 -12.45
C TRP A 115 3.78 -37.93 -12.04
N LEU A 116 4.35 -36.81 -12.51
CA LEU A 116 3.82 -35.46 -12.23
C LEU A 116 2.75 -35.06 -13.26
N ALA A 117 2.87 -35.59 -14.49
CA ALA A 117 1.91 -35.34 -15.56
C ALA A 117 0.54 -36.03 -15.33
N GLU A 118 0.48 -37.05 -14.47
CA GLU A 118 -0.77 -37.72 -14.08
C GLU A 118 -1.56 -36.98 -13.01
N ILE A 119 -0.90 -36.15 -12.18
CA ILE A 119 -1.52 -35.40 -11.07
C ILE A 119 -2.11 -34.07 -11.55
N LEU A 120 -1.62 -33.54 -12.68
CA LEU A 120 -2.06 -32.25 -13.23
C LEU A 120 -3.36 -32.36 -14.04
N PRO A 121 -4.34 -31.45 -13.86
CA PRO A 121 -5.58 -31.44 -14.64
C PRO A 121 -5.28 -31.36 -16.14
N ARG A 122 -5.97 -32.17 -16.94
CA ARG A 122 -5.73 -32.23 -18.38
C ARG A 122 -6.41 -31.07 -19.09
N GLY A 123 -5.61 -30.12 -19.59
CA GLY A 123 -6.08 -29.03 -20.43
C GLY A 123 -6.78 -27.86 -19.72
N SER A 124 -7.02 -26.80 -20.48
CA SER A 124 -7.62 -25.55 -20.01
C SER A 124 -9.05 -25.68 -19.52
N GLU A 125 -9.82 -26.62 -20.06
CA GLU A 125 -11.22 -26.81 -19.70
C GLU A 125 -11.38 -27.43 -18.30
N ALA A 126 -10.57 -28.45 -17.97
CA ALA A 126 -10.57 -29.07 -16.64
C ALA A 126 -10.09 -28.09 -15.55
N LEU A 127 -9.14 -27.22 -15.87
CA LEU A 127 -8.69 -26.13 -14.98
C LEU A 127 -9.79 -25.10 -14.77
N ARG A 128 -10.52 -24.70 -15.81
CA ARG A 128 -11.67 -23.77 -15.69
C ARG A 128 -12.80 -24.38 -14.89
N GLU A 129 -13.09 -25.66 -15.09
CA GLU A 129 -14.12 -26.38 -14.35
C GLU A 129 -13.77 -26.50 -12.86
N SER A 130 -12.53 -26.90 -12.55
CA SER A 130 -12.03 -26.99 -11.18
C SER A 130 -11.97 -25.62 -10.49
N ALA A 131 -11.49 -24.59 -11.18
CA ALA A 131 -11.49 -23.22 -10.67
C ALA A 131 -12.92 -22.69 -10.46
N GLY A 132 -13.83 -22.98 -11.38
CA GLY A 132 -15.24 -22.62 -11.28
C GLY A 132 -15.95 -23.35 -10.14
N HIS A 133 -15.64 -24.62 -9.91
CA HIS A 133 -16.12 -25.38 -8.76
C HIS A 133 -15.61 -24.77 -7.45
N TRP A 134 -14.29 -24.54 -7.34
CA TRP A 134 -13.68 -23.92 -6.18
C TRP A 134 -14.27 -22.52 -5.89
N LEU A 135 -14.47 -21.69 -6.91
CA LEU A 135 -15.08 -20.36 -6.78
C LEU A 135 -16.53 -20.41 -6.30
N ARG A 136 -17.30 -21.42 -6.75
CA ARG A 136 -18.69 -21.62 -6.28
C ARG A 136 -18.71 -22.12 -4.85
N GLU A 137 -17.85 -23.10 -4.54
CA GLU A 137 -17.71 -23.69 -3.21
C GLU A 137 -17.27 -22.65 -2.17
N HIS A 138 -16.33 -21.77 -2.53
CA HIS A 138 -15.84 -20.67 -1.68
C HIS A 138 -16.53 -19.33 -1.97
N SER A 139 -17.67 -19.33 -2.67
CA SER A 139 -18.37 -18.08 -3.05
C SER A 139 -18.85 -17.29 -1.84
N ALA A 140 -19.26 -17.99 -0.78
CA ALA A 140 -19.64 -17.38 0.49
C ALA A 140 -18.44 -16.73 1.20
N ASP A 141 -17.28 -17.39 1.19
CA ASP A 141 -16.04 -16.86 1.75
C ASP A 141 -15.54 -15.65 0.95
N LEU A 142 -15.61 -15.72 -0.39
CA LEU A 142 -15.30 -14.61 -1.28
C LEU A 142 -16.24 -13.42 -1.07
N GLN A 143 -17.53 -13.65 -0.83
CA GLN A 143 -18.48 -12.58 -0.46
C GLN A 143 -18.13 -11.97 0.89
N MET A 144 -17.74 -12.77 1.88
CA MET A 144 -17.32 -12.27 3.19
C MET A 144 -16.07 -11.39 3.08
N ILE A 145 -15.06 -11.84 2.32
CA ILE A 145 -13.85 -11.07 2.01
C ILE A 145 -14.22 -9.76 1.30
N GLY A 146 -15.16 -9.80 0.34
CA GLY A 146 -15.65 -8.61 -0.36
C GLY A 146 -16.34 -7.61 0.59
N LYS A 147 -17.18 -8.09 1.50
CA LYS A 147 -17.87 -7.25 2.49
C LYS A 147 -16.89 -6.61 3.47
N GLN A 148 -15.91 -7.38 3.98
CA GLN A 148 -14.85 -6.85 4.85
C GLN A 148 -13.97 -5.84 4.11
N SER A 149 -13.68 -6.09 2.82
CA SER A 149 -12.94 -5.16 1.96
C SER A 149 -13.67 -3.83 1.77
N GLY A 150 -15.01 -3.84 1.70
CA GLY A 150 -15.82 -2.62 1.63
C GLY A 150 -15.64 -1.74 2.88
N HIS A 151 -15.68 -2.34 4.07
CA HIS A 151 -15.43 -1.62 5.32
C HIS A 151 -13.99 -1.08 5.40
N LEU A 152 -13.01 -1.84 4.92
CA LEU A 152 -11.62 -1.40 4.83
C LEU A 152 -11.47 -0.16 3.94
N LEU A 153 -12.13 -0.15 2.76
CA LEU A 153 -12.11 0.99 1.85
C LEU A 153 -12.68 2.26 2.49
N VAL A 154 -13.76 2.14 3.26
CA VAL A 154 -14.35 3.28 3.99
C VAL A 154 -13.36 3.83 5.03
N HIS A 155 -12.72 2.96 5.81
CA HIS A 155 -11.70 3.37 6.78
C HIS A 155 -10.52 4.09 6.12
N VAL A 156 -10.01 3.54 5.01
CA VAL A 156 -8.95 4.14 4.22
C VAL A 156 -9.37 5.53 3.72
N LEU A 157 -10.58 5.67 3.17
CA LEU A 157 -11.09 6.95 2.69
C LEU A 157 -11.19 8.00 3.81
N ILE A 158 -11.77 7.64 4.94
CA ILE A 158 -11.87 8.51 6.12
C ILE A 158 -10.47 8.92 6.59
N GLY A 159 -9.55 7.95 6.68
CA GLY A 159 -8.15 8.18 7.00
C GLY A 159 -7.48 9.19 6.08
N MET A 160 -7.62 9.02 4.76
CA MET A 160 -7.09 9.95 3.76
C MET A 160 -7.62 11.37 3.95
N ILE A 161 -8.93 11.52 4.19
CA ILE A 161 -9.57 12.83 4.42
C ILE A 161 -8.99 13.48 5.70
N ILE A 162 -8.86 12.72 6.79
CA ILE A 162 -8.28 13.22 8.04
C ILE A 162 -6.81 13.62 7.82
N GLY A 163 -6.02 12.81 7.12
CA GLY A 163 -4.63 13.10 6.79
C GLY A 163 -4.47 14.36 5.94
N ALA A 164 -5.35 14.54 4.95
CA ALA A 164 -5.41 15.75 4.13
C ALA A 164 -5.74 16.97 5.00
N MET A 165 -6.79 16.92 5.83
CA MET A 165 -7.15 18.01 6.74
C MET A 165 -6.01 18.35 7.71
N ALA A 166 -5.34 17.33 8.27
CA ALA A 166 -4.19 17.51 9.15
C ALA A 166 -3.00 18.15 8.43
N SER A 167 -2.83 17.89 7.13
CA SER A 167 -1.76 18.49 6.32
C SER A 167 -1.98 19.97 5.98
N LEU A 168 -3.23 20.42 5.96
CA LEU A 168 -3.61 21.80 5.66
C LEU A 168 -3.69 22.69 6.90
N ARG A 169 -3.84 22.10 8.08
CA ARG A 169 -3.69 22.81 9.35
C ARG A 169 -2.21 23.07 9.61
N GLU A 170 -1.67 24.08 8.94
CA GLU A 170 -0.34 24.61 9.22
C GLU A 170 -0.24 24.90 10.73
N ALA A 171 0.82 24.37 11.35
CA ALA A 171 0.96 24.29 12.79
C ALA A 171 0.74 25.67 13.44
N ARG A 172 -0.29 25.78 14.29
CA ARG A 172 -0.39 26.88 15.26
C ARG A 172 0.96 27.03 15.96
N ASN A 173 1.38 28.26 16.20
CA ASN A 173 2.66 28.57 16.84
C ASN A 173 2.88 27.61 18.04
N PRO A 174 3.96 26.80 18.03
CA PRO A 174 4.26 25.87 19.12
C PRO A 174 4.38 26.54 20.49
N GLU A 175 4.60 27.86 20.49
CA GLU A 175 4.71 28.69 21.69
C GLU A 175 3.38 28.83 22.45
N ASP A 176 2.23 28.67 21.77
CA ASP A 176 0.90 28.75 22.40
C ASP A 176 0.39 27.39 22.91
N MET A 177 1.17 26.31 22.74
CA MET A 177 0.77 24.97 23.17
C MET A 177 1.11 24.72 24.64
N GLY A 178 0.08 24.35 25.42
CA GLY A 178 0.28 23.85 26.79
C GLY A 178 1.22 22.62 26.83
N PRO A 179 1.88 22.36 27.97
CA PRO A 179 2.97 21.38 28.05
C PRO A 179 2.55 19.95 27.68
N LEU A 180 1.32 19.53 28.02
CA LEU A 180 0.78 18.23 27.61
C LEU A 180 0.51 18.15 26.09
N ALA A 181 -0.04 19.22 25.49
CA ALA A 181 -0.31 19.27 24.06
C ALA A 181 0.98 19.20 23.24
N ARG A 182 2.02 19.91 23.69
CA ARG A 182 3.37 19.84 23.11
C ARG A 182 3.95 18.42 23.24
N ALA A 183 3.80 17.81 24.40
CA ALA A 183 4.24 16.44 24.62
C ALA A 183 3.52 15.47 23.66
N LEU A 184 2.20 15.53 23.52
CA LEU A 184 1.45 14.68 22.58
C LEU A 184 1.82 14.92 21.11
N ALA A 185 1.98 16.18 20.71
CA ALA A 185 2.38 16.54 19.34
C ALA A 185 3.74 15.92 18.97
N GLU A 186 4.70 15.93 19.89
CA GLU A 186 6.00 15.26 19.73
C GLU A 186 5.84 13.75 19.46
N ARG A 187 4.90 13.06 20.12
CA ARG A 187 4.68 11.61 19.91
C ARG A 187 4.05 11.35 18.54
N VAL A 188 3.07 12.17 18.14
CA VAL A 188 2.46 12.09 16.80
C VAL A 188 3.51 12.34 15.71
N PHE A 189 4.39 13.33 15.92
CA PHE A 189 5.51 13.62 15.01
C PHE A 189 6.46 12.42 14.89
N ARG A 190 6.86 11.81 16.02
CA ARG A 190 7.71 10.62 16.02
C ARG A 190 7.06 9.43 15.33
N LEU A 191 5.75 9.23 15.50
CA LEU A 191 4.99 8.21 14.78
C LEU A 191 5.03 8.46 13.26
N GLY A 192 4.77 9.68 12.82
CA GLY A 192 4.85 10.06 11.41
C GLY A 192 6.25 9.90 10.82
N GLU A 193 7.30 10.23 11.59
CA GLU A 193 8.68 10.02 11.19
C GLU A 193 9.04 8.53 11.08
N ALA A 194 8.63 7.71 12.04
CA ALA A 194 8.83 6.26 11.99
C ALA A 194 8.13 5.66 10.76
N PHE A 195 6.88 6.05 10.51
CA PHE A 195 6.13 5.64 9.33
C PHE A 195 6.86 6.04 8.03
N ARG A 196 7.29 7.31 7.92
CA ARG A 196 8.06 7.80 6.76
C ARG A 196 9.32 6.97 6.50
N ARG A 197 10.07 6.63 7.55
CA ARG A 197 11.28 5.81 7.45
C ARG A 197 10.95 4.41 6.91
N ILE A 198 9.88 3.80 7.40
CA ILE A 198 9.42 2.47 6.95
C ILE A 198 9.02 2.51 5.47
N VAL A 199 8.18 3.47 5.06
CA VAL A 199 7.71 3.57 3.66
C VAL A 199 8.88 3.77 2.69
N PHE A 200 9.82 4.67 3.01
CA PHE A 200 10.99 4.89 2.15
C PHE A 200 11.93 3.69 2.10
N ALA A 201 12.10 2.99 3.23
CA ALA A 201 12.84 1.73 3.24
C ALA A 201 12.17 0.71 2.32
N GLN A 202 10.83 0.56 2.39
CA GLN A 202 10.10 -0.39 1.56
C GLN A 202 10.21 -0.09 0.07
N VAL A 203 10.07 1.18 -0.32
CA VAL A 203 10.21 1.57 -1.73
C VAL A 203 11.59 1.19 -2.26
N ARG A 204 12.65 1.38 -1.46
CA ARG A 204 14.02 0.98 -1.82
C ARG A 204 14.16 -0.54 -1.93
N ILE A 205 13.60 -1.29 -0.97
CA ILE A 205 13.64 -2.76 -0.96
C ILE A 205 12.90 -3.32 -2.18
N SER A 206 11.68 -2.83 -2.43
CA SER A 206 10.86 -3.24 -3.57
C SER A 206 11.53 -2.90 -4.90
N ALA A 207 12.08 -1.68 -5.03
CA ALA A 207 12.81 -1.28 -6.22
C ALA A 207 14.02 -2.17 -6.47
N LEU A 208 14.81 -2.49 -5.44
CA LEU A 208 15.96 -3.38 -5.57
C LEU A 208 15.55 -4.78 -6.03
N ASN A 209 14.51 -5.37 -5.41
CA ASN A 209 13.97 -6.66 -5.80
C ASN A 209 13.45 -6.65 -7.25
N THR A 210 12.79 -5.57 -7.64
CA THR A 210 12.29 -5.35 -9.01
C THR A 210 13.42 -5.24 -10.01
N VAL A 211 14.51 -4.54 -9.66
CA VAL A 211 15.70 -4.43 -10.53
C VAL A 211 16.34 -5.80 -10.75
N PHE A 212 16.54 -6.60 -9.70
CA PHE A 212 17.08 -7.95 -9.87
C PHE A 212 16.15 -8.84 -10.69
N THR A 213 14.84 -8.75 -10.46
CA THR A 213 13.85 -9.47 -11.25
C THR A 213 13.87 -9.03 -12.71
N ALA A 214 13.99 -7.72 -12.98
CA ALA A 214 14.11 -7.19 -14.33
C ALA A 214 15.39 -7.66 -15.02
N LEU A 215 16.54 -7.63 -14.33
CA LEU A 215 17.80 -8.15 -14.87
C LEU A 215 17.71 -9.65 -15.19
N TYR A 216 17.09 -10.44 -14.31
CA TYR A 216 16.89 -11.86 -14.54
C TYR A 216 15.98 -12.13 -15.75
N LEU A 217 14.80 -11.51 -15.77
CA LEU A 217 13.78 -11.79 -16.79
C LEU A 217 14.09 -11.15 -18.15
N ALA A 218 14.73 -9.97 -18.18
CA ALA A 218 14.94 -9.19 -19.39
C ALA A 218 16.38 -9.25 -19.93
N ALA A 219 17.35 -9.73 -19.15
CA ALA A 219 18.72 -9.91 -19.62
C ALA A 219 19.18 -11.37 -19.53
N ALA A 220 19.16 -11.98 -18.34
CA ALA A 220 19.70 -13.33 -18.14
C ALA A 220 18.95 -14.40 -18.96
N LEU A 221 17.61 -14.46 -18.86
CA LEU A 221 16.82 -15.44 -19.61
C LEU A 221 16.94 -15.30 -21.15
N PRO A 222 16.85 -14.08 -21.74
CA PRO A 222 17.08 -13.88 -23.17
C PRO A 222 18.49 -14.29 -23.63
N LEU A 223 19.52 -14.12 -22.80
CA LEU A 223 20.89 -14.59 -23.07
C LEU A 223 20.96 -16.13 -23.21
N PHE A 224 20.06 -16.86 -22.56
CA PHE A 224 19.89 -18.32 -22.71
C PHE A 224 18.83 -18.69 -23.75
N GLY A 225 18.35 -17.75 -24.56
CA GLY A 225 17.35 -17.96 -25.60
C GLY A 225 15.91 -18.06 -25.11
N VAL A 226 15.65 -17.89 -23.81
CA VAL A 226 14.32 -18.02 -23.21
C VAL A 226 13.64 -16.66 -23.14
N HIS A 227 12.54 -16.50 -23.88
CA HIS A 227 11.72 -15.28 -23.86
C HIS A 227 10.40 -15.57 -23.17
N LEU A 228 10.18 -14.98 -22.00
CA LEU A 228 8.92 -15.14 -21.29
C LEU A 228 7.88 -14.14 -21.80
N PRO A 229 6.63 -14.58 -22.03
CA PRO A 229 5.53 -13.66 -22.22
C PRO A 229 5.32 -12.87 -20.92
N LEU A 230 4.82 -11.63 -21.03
CA LEU A 230 4.46 -10.80 -19.87
C LEU A 230 5.62 -10.36 -18.96
N THR A 231 6.89 -10.42 -19.39
CA THR A 231 8.05 -9.94 -18.61
C THR A 231 7.83 -8.55 -18.00
N LYS A 232 7.30 -7.60 -18.78
CA LYS A 232 6.98 -6.24 -18.31
C LYS A 232 5.96 -6.26 -17.18
N THR A 233 4.91 -7.07 -17.31
CA THR A 233 3.86 -7.23 -16.29
C THR A 233 4.44 -7.85 -15.02
N MET A 234 5.25 -8.90 -15.13
CA MET A 234 5.90 -9.55 -13.99
C MET A 234 6.80 -8.59 -13.21
N ILE A 235 7.57 -7.76 -13.91
CA ILE A 235 8.41 -6.72 -13.28
C ILE A 235 7.53 -5.71 -12.52
N VAL A 236 6.47 -5.20 -13.14
CA VAL A 236 5.53 -4.26 -12.48
C VAL A 236 4.84 -4.90 -11.28
N VAL A 237 4.34 -6.12 -11.43
CA VAL A 237 3.70 -6.88 -10.35
C VAL A 237 4.69 -7.12 -9.21
N THR A 238 5.96 -7.43 -9.51
CA THR A 238 7.01 -7.61 -8.49
C THR A 238 7.24 -6.33 -7.69
N PHE A 239 7.22 -5.17 -8.33
CA PHE A 239 7.32 -3.89 -7.65
C PHE A 239 6.11 -3.63 -6.74
N VAL A 240 4.90 -3.80 -7.27
CA VAL A 240 3.67 -3.58 -6.51
C VAL A 240 3.55 -4.57 -5.34
N ALA A 241 3.84 -5.85 -5.59
CA ALA A 241 3.87 -6.89 -4.57
C ALA A 241 4.97 -6.64 -3.52
N GLY A 242 6.11 -6.08 -3.92
CA GLY A 242 7.15 -5.65 -2.97
C GLY A 242 6.72 -4.49 -2.08
N LEU A 243 5.73 -3.69 -2.47
CA LEU A 243 5.13 -2.64 -1.64
C LEU A 243 3.97 -3.16 -0.79
N LEU A 244 3.42 -4.32 -1.13
CA LEU A 244 2.30 -4.94 -0.44
C LEU A 244 2.54 -5.12 1.06
N PRO A 245 3.72 -5.47 1.61
CA PRO A 245 3.91 -5.58 3.06
C PRO A 245 3.63 -4.30 3.85
N VAL A 246 3.82 -3.11 3.25
CA VAL A 246 3.42 -1.83 3.88
C VAL A 246 1.89 -1.72 3.97
N VAL A 247 1.17 -2.37 3.05
CA VAL A 247 -0.30 -2.47 2.99
C VAL A 247 -0.83 -3.73 3.68
N GLY A 248 -0.05 -4.81 3.77
CA GLY A 248 -0.45 -6.15 4.22
C GLY A 248 -0.28 -6.33 5.72
N ASN A 249 0.58 -5.54 6.36
CA ASN A 249 0.51 -5.33 7.82
C ASN A 249 -0.73 -4.52 8.25
N LEU A 250 -1.65 -4.15 7.34
CA LEU A 250 -2.97 -3.55 7.67
C LEU A 250 -4.13 -4.56 7.73
N VAL A 251 -3.92 -5.84 7.38
CA VAL A 251 -4.98 -6.87 7.34
C VAL A 251 -4.73 -7.93 8.40
#